data_AF-A0AAU9HGS1-F1
#
_entry.id   AF-A0AAU9HGS1-F1
#
_cell.length_a   1.000
_cell.length_b   1.000
_cell.length_c   1.000
_cell.angle_alpha   90.00
_cell.angle_beta   90.00
_cell.angle_gamma   90.00
#
_symmetry.space_group_name_H-M   'P 1'
#
loop_
_entity.id
_entity.type
_entity.pdbx_description
1 polymer ?
#
loop_
_entity_poly.entity_id
_entity_poly.type
_entity_poly.pdbx_seq_one_letter_code
_entity_poly.pdbx_strand_id
1 'polypeptide(L)'
;MFTFFSSQVDELKHLKVRQRQTVIAISLSMLSPSDRVFIRILKLMLLSPFFLIFTLFEGWLLVPFLIVAGLSYPLLTAPVDINFAKKHLGAALKQFDQGA
;
A
#
# COMPACT_ATOMS: atom_id res chain seq x y z
N MET A 1 1.28 13.13 -8.96
CA MET A 1 -0.06 12.50 -9.11
C MET A 1 -0.17 11.33 -8.14
N PHE A 2 -1.26 11.25 -7.36
CA PHE A 2 -1.49 10.12 -6.45
C PHE A 2 -1.84 8.87 -7.25
N THR A 3 -1.12 7.79 -7.02
CA THR A 3 -1.26 6.56 -7.79
C THR A 3 -1.93 5.47 -6.98
N PHE A 4 -2.96 4.84 -7.53
CA PHE A 4 -3.71 3.76 -6.88
C PHE A 4 -3.14 2.37 -7.20
N PHE A 5 -2.62 2.18 -8.41
CA PHE A 5 -2.12 0.89 -8.87
C PHE A 5 -0.69 0.99 -9.36
N SER A 6 0.09 -0.08 -9.16
CA SER A 6 1.48 -0.15 -9.66
C SER A 6 1.59 -0.04 -11.18
N SER A 7 0.50 -0.30 -11.92
CA SER A 7 0.41 -0.12 -13.37
C SER A 7 0.40 1.34 -13.84
N GLN A 8 -0.01 2.27 -12.97
CA GLN A 8 -0.05 3.69 -13.26
C GLN A 8 1.31 4.38 -13.00
N VAL A 9 2.30 3.65 -12.48
CA VAL A 9 3.65 4.17 -12.29
C VAL A 9 4.42 4.03 -13.61
N ASP A 10 4.67 5.15 -14.29
CA ASP A 10 5.28 5.16 -15.62
C ASP A 10 6.64 4.45 -15.66
N GLU A 11 7.47 4.67 -14.64
CA GLU A 11 8.79 4.03 -14.49
C GLU A 11 8.72 2.50 -14.42
N LEU A 12 7.60 1.93 -13.97
CA LEU A 12 7.41 0.49 -13.78
C LEU A 12 6.69 -0.18 -14.96
N LYS A 13 6.24 0.57 -15.97
CA LYS A 13 5.38 0.04 -17.05
C LYS A 13 6.04 -1.08 -17.87
N HIS A 14 7.36 -1.04 -18.04
CA HIS A 14 8.11 -2.05 -18.78
C HIS A 14 8.22 -3.40 -18.06
N LEU A 15 7.99 -3.43 -16.74
CA LEU A 15 8.10 -4.63 -15.91
C LEU A 15 6.78 -5.43 -15.85
N LYS A 16 6.89 -6.75 -15.66
CA LYS A 16 5.73 -7.61 -15.36
C LYS A 16 5.17 -7.31 -13.97
N VAL A 17 3.89 -7.61 -13.73
CA VAL A 17 3.20 -7.32 -12.45
C VAL A 17 4.00 -7.79 -11.24
N ARG A 18 4.53 -9.02 -11.25
CA ARG A 18 5.33 -9.56 -10.15
C ARG A 18 6.61 -8.74 -9.91
N GLN A 19 7.31 -8.38 -10.99
CA GLN A 19 8.54 -7.57 -10.92
C GLN A 19 8.25 -6.17 -10.37
N ARG A 20 7.12 -5.55 -10.78
CA ARG A 20 6.68 -4.27 -10.21
C ARG A 20 6.51 -4.34 -8.69
N GLN A 21 5.88 -5.41 -8.19
CA GLN A 21 5.71 -5.60 -6.75
C GLN A 21 7.05 -5.82 -6.04
N THR A 22 7.98 -6.56 -6.65
CA THR A 22 9.34 -6.72 -6.12
C THR A 22 10.06 -5.37 -6.01
N VAL A 23 10.05 -4.55 -7.06
CA VAL A 23 10.69 -3.22 -7.06
C VAL A 23 10.05 -2.30 -6.02
N ILE A 24 8.72 -2.31 -5.91
CA ILE A 24 8.01 -1.56 -4.86
C ILE A 24 8.44 -2.02 -3.46
N ALA A 25 8.54 -3.33 -3.22
CA ALA A 25 8.98 -3.87 -1.94
C ALA A 25 10.42 -3.47 -1.60
N ILE A 26 11.34 -3.55 -2.57
CA ILE A 26 12.71 -3.07 -2.43
C ILE A 26 12.71 -1.58 -2.07
N SER A 27 11.92 -0.77 -2.77
CA SER A 27 11.84 0.67 -2.52
C SER A 27 11.31 1.00 -1.13
N LEU A 28 10.26 0.29 -0.67
CA LEU A 28 9.73 0.44 0.68
C LEU A 28 10.75 0.00 1.74
N SER A 29 11.63 -0.95 1.43
CA SER A 29 12.70 -1.37 2.34
C SER A 29 13.74 -0.25 2.57
N MET A 30 13.89 0.66 1.61
CA MET A 30 14.80 1.80 1.68
C MET A 30 14.25 2.99 2.49
N LEU A 31 12.97 2.94 2.91
CA LEU A 31 12.37 4.01 3.69
C LEU A 31 13.02 4.17 5.05
N SER A 32 13.20 5.44 5.45
CA SER A 32 13.66 5.79 6.79
C SER A 32 12.72 5.25 7.88
N PRO A 33 13.21 5.05 9.12
CA PRO A 33 12.35 4.64 10.24
C PRO A 33 11.14 5.58 10.43
N SER A 34 11.36 6.89 10.28
CA SER A 34 10.32 7.92 10.38
C SER A 34 9.24 7.76 9.31
N ASP A 35 9.64 7.53 8.04
CA ASP A 35 8.68 7.29 6.95
C ASP A 35 7.84 6.02 7.20
N ARG A 36 8.46 4.96 7.72
CA ARG A 36 7.74 3.71 8.04
C ARG A 36 6.68 3.91 9.13
N VAL A 37 7.01 4.69 10.16
CA VAL A 37 6.05 5.05 11.21
C VAL A 37 4.92 5.88 10.61
N PHE A 38 5.24 6.87 9.78
CA PHE A 38 4.25 7.73 9.15
C PHE A 38 3.29 6.96 8.24
N ILE A 39 3.78 6.02 7.42
CA ILE A 39 2.93 5.13 6.61
C ILE A 39 2.00 4.30 7.50
N ARG A 40 2.50 3.75 8.61
CA ARG A 40 1.66 2.96 9.54
C ARG A 40 0.56 3.82 10.16
N ILE A 41 0.86 5.05 10.56
CA ILE A 41 -0.13 6.00 11.08
C ILE A 41 -1.17 6.32 10.02
N LEU A 42 -0.76 6.61 8.78
CA LEU A 42 -1.68 6.87 7.68
C LEU A 42 -2.62 5.68 7.42
N LYS A 43 -2.08 4.45 7.37
CA LYS A 43 -2.88 3.24 7.20
C LYS A 43 -3.86 3.06 8.35
N LEU A 44 -3.44 3.28 9.59
CA LEU A 44 -4.32 3.21 10.76
C LEU A 44 -5.45 4.24 10.69
N MET A 45 -5.15 5.50 10.34
CA MET A 45 -6.17 6.53 10.14
C MET A 45 -7.19 6.14 9.06
N LEU A 46 -6.72 5.50 7.98
CA LEU A 46 -7.57 4.99 6.90
C LEU A 46 -8.47 3.83 7.36
N LEU A 47 -8.00 3.01 8.29
CA LEU A 47 -8.75 1.89 8.86
C LEU A 47 -9.70 2.32 9.99
N SER A 48 -9.39 3.41 10.71
CA SER A 48 -10.22 3.95 11.81
C SER A 48 -11.73 4.01 11.53
N PRO A 49 -12.22 4.50 10.36
CA PRO A 49 -13.65 4.51 10.09
C PRO A 49 -14.28 3.11 10.08
N PHE A 50 -13.55 2.06 9.69
CA PHE A 50 -14.07 0.69 9.77
C PHE A 50 -14.24 0.20 11.21
N PHE A 51 -13.36 0.63 12.11
CA PHE A 51 -13.51 0.32 13.53
C PHE A 51 -14.73 1.04 14.14
N LEU A 52 -15.07 2.24 13.67
CA LEU A 52 -16.27 2.96 14.11
C LEU A 52 -17.57 2.26 13.68
N ILE A 53 -17.57 1.50 12.59
CA ILE A 53 -18.74 0.70 12.19
C ILE A 53 -19.14 -0.29 13.29
N PHE A 54 -18.18 -0.77 14.10
CA PHE A 54 -18.45 -1.68 15.22
C PHE A 54 -19.27 -1.03 16.34
N THR A 55 -19.31 0.31 16.43
CA THR A 55 -20.15 1.00 17.41
C THR A 55 -21.57 1.26 16.89
N LEU A 56 -21.80 1.07 15.60
CA LEU A 56 -23.08 1.37 14.94
C LEU A 56 -23.91 0.11 14.69
N PHE A 57 -23.26 -1.04 14.53
CA PHE A 57 -23.91 -2.31 14.19
C PHE A 57 -23.52 -3.39 15.18
N GLU A 58 -24.49 -4.17 15.62
CA GLU A 58 -24.30 -5.26 16.58
C GLU A 58 -24.70 -6.62 15.97
N GLY A 59 -24.16 -7.69 16.56
CA GLY A 59 -24.50 -9.07 16.20
C GLY A 59 -24.12 -9.46 14.76
N TRP A 60 -24.89 -10.37 14.17
CA TRP A 60 -24.60 -10.96 12.86
C TRP A 60 -24.61 -9.96 11.69
N LEU A 61 -25.25 -8.80 11.86
CA LEU A 61 -25.24 -7.72 10.86
C LEU A 61 -23.86 -7.12 10.64
N LEU A 62 -22.92 -7.32 11.57
CA LEU A 62 -21.54 -6.82 11.50
C LEU A 62 -20.69 -7.62 10.48
N VAL A 63 -21.04 -8.90 10.25
CA VAL A 63 -20.28 -9.82 9.39
C VAL A 63 -20.14 -9.32 7.94
N PRO A 64 -21.21 -8.89 7.23
CA PRO A 64 -21.08 -8.28 5.91
C PRO A 64 -20.14 -7.08 5.88
N PHE A 65 -20.19 -6.20 6.89
CA PHE A 65 -19.32 -5.03 6.96
C PHE A 65 -17.85 -5.41 7.17
N LEU A 66 -17.57 -6.44 7.97
CA LEU A 66 -16.20 -6.98 8.11
C LEU A 66 -15.65 -7.52 6.80
N ILE A 67 -16.47 -8.23 6.03
CA ILE A 67 -16.08 -8.75 4.72
C ILE A 67 -15.72 -7.59 3.79
N VAL A 68 -16.59 -6.58 3.71
CA VAL A 68 -16.34 -5.38 2.89
C VAL A 68 -15.07 -4.65 3.34
N ALA A 69 -14.89 -4.47 4.65
CA ALA A 69 -13.70 -3.85 5.23
C ALA A 69 -12.43 -4.63 4.84
N GLY A 70 -12.43 -5.95 5.02
CA GLY A 70 -11.30 -6.81 4.67
C GLY A 70 -10.97 -6.78 3.17
N LEU A 71 -11.97 -6.78 2.29
CA LEU A 71 -11.76 -6.68 0.84
C LEU A 71 -11.27 -5.29 0.41
N SER A 72 -11.72 -4.24 1.07
CA SER A 72 -11.26 -2.87 0.81
C SER A 72 -9.87 -2.58 1.37
N TYR A 73 -9.37 -3.38 2.32
CA TYR A 73 -8.11 -3.12 3.01
C TYR A 73 -6.91 -2.96 2.05
N PRO A 74 -6.66 -3.87 1.09
CA PRO A 74 -5.58 -3.68 0.12
C PRO A 74 -5.82 -2.48 -0.80
N LEU A 75 -7.08 -2.22 -1.19
CA LEU A 75 -7.45 -1.09 -2.06
C LEU A 75 -7.15 0.27 -1.42
N LEU A 76 -7.29 0.36 -0.10
CA LEU A 76 -7.05 1.58 0.66
C LEU A 76 -5.58 1.73 1.04
N THR A 77 -4.92 0.64 1.43
CA THR A 77 -3.54 0.68 1.95
C THR A 77 -2.46 0.60 0.87
N ALA A 78 -2.70 -0.11 -0.23
CA ALA A 78 -1.71 -0.25 -1.31
C ALA A 78 -1.37 1.07 -2.02
N PRO A 79 -2.31 2.00 -2.28
CA PRO A 79 -1.97 3.31 -2.83
C PRO A 79 -0.99 4.09 -1.94
N VAL A 80 -1.13 4.00 -0.62
CA VAL A 80 -0.19 4.64 0.32
C VAL A 80 1.21 4.10 0.09
N ASP A 81 1.37 2.79 0.06
CA ASP A 81 2.66 2.14 -0.19
C ASP A 81 3.25 2.53 -1.55
N ILE A 82 2.45 2.50 -2.61
CA ILE A 82 2.91 2.84 -3.96
C ILE A 82 3.40 4.30 -4.03
N ASN A 83 2.71 5.23 -3.39
CA ASN A 83 3.12 6.64 -3.40
C ASN A 83 4.37 6.89 -2.56
N PHE A 84 4.59 6.14 -1.48
CA PHE A 84 5.83 6.22 -0.71
C PHE A 84 7.01 5.55 -1.42
N ALA A 85 6.77 4.43 -2.12
CA ALA A 85 7.77 3.76 -2.94
C ALA A 85 8.32 4.67 -4.04
N LYS A 86 7.56 5.66 -4.53
CA LYS A 86 8.08 6.64 -5.50
C LYS A 86 9.33 7.39 -5.01
N LYS A 87 9.50 7.57 -3.69
CA LYS A 87 10.66 8.28 -3.10
C LYS A 87 12.00 7.63 -3.43
N HIS A 88 12.05 6.29 -3.49
CA HIS A 88 13.28 5.53 -3.71
C HIS A 88 13.18 4.61 -4.93
N LEU A 89 12.30 4.92 -5.87
CA LEU A 89 11.96 4.00 -6.97
C LEU A 89 13.13 3.81 -7.94
N GLY A 90 13.83 4.90 -8.28
CA GLY A 90 15.03 4.83 -9.12
C GLY A 90 16.18 4.04 -8.48
N ALA A 91 16.37 4.14 -7.16
CA ALA A 91 17.37 3.34 -6.43
C ALA A 91 16.96 1.87 -6.38
N ALA A 92 15.67 1.58 -6.17
CA ALA A 92 15.13 0.23 -6.15
C ALA A 92 15.21 -0.46 -7.52
N LEU A 93 14.98 0.28 -8.62
CA LEU A 93 15.14 -0.24 -9.98
C LEU A 93 16.59 -0.65 -10.25
N LYS A 94 17.56 0.22 -9.90
CA LYS A 94 18.99 -0.12 -10.03
C LYS A 94 19.36 -1.37 -9.25
N GLN A 95 18.84 -1.51 -8.02
CA GLN A 95 19.10 -2.70 -7.21
C GLN A 95 18.44 -3.96 -7.81
N PHE A 96 17.23 -3.84 -8.36
CA PHE A 96 16.54 -4.94 -9.01
C PHE A 96 17.29 -5.42 -10.27
N ASP A 97 17.81 -4.50 -11.08
CA ASP A 97 18.58 -4.81 -12.29
C ASP A 97 19.97 -5.42 -11.99
N GLN A 98 20.55 -5.10 -10.82
CA GLN A 98 21.85 -5.64 -10.37
C GLN A 98 21.78 -7.08 -9.82
N GLY A 99 20.59 -7.70 -9.81
CA GLY A 99 20.38 -9.05 -9.28
C GLY A 99 20.12 -9.04 -7.78
N ALA A 100 18.90 -8.62 -7.42
CA ALA A 100 18.33 -8.87 -6.10
C ALA A 100 17.86 -10.32 -5.94
#